data_AF-A0AB36XZ84-F1
#
_entry.id   AF-A0AB36XZ84-F1
#
_cell.length_a   1.000
_cell.length_b   1.000
_cell.length_c   1.000
_cell.angle_alpha   90.00
_cell.angle_beta   90.00
_cell.angle_gamma   90.00
#
_symmetry.space_group_name_H-M   'P 1'
#
loop_
_entity.id
_entity.type
_entity.pdbx_description
1 polymer ?
#
loop_
_entity_poly.entity_id
_entity_poly.type
_entity_poly.pdbx_seq_one_letter_code
_entity_poly.pdbx_strand_id
1 'polypeptide(L)'
;MTNASHIAHIEHELDSFHQSLVTYRQQLGAWYSRALDSVSHAADLPSLLGMDRVLRAGNSQRSVSLSDTDFSTVARCPAGGMLQIESKFESVYDVPIGDIPVEVIGLDDGSSTVVMLDEQGKGSHPCVAGARYQVRVQGGVSAQQVDALFVSYAGLTADLEQWLRSQWEGFKPHWQQSTASAIGSGILAGSWAA
;
A
#
# COMPACT_ATOMS: atom_id res chain seq x y z
N MET A 1 14.15 22.77 29.85
CA MET A 1 14.50 22.60 28.43
C MET A 1 14.30 23.94 27.75
N THR A 2 15.24 24.41 26.94
CA THR A 2 15.20 25.76 26.34
C THR A 2 14.46 25.71 25.01
N ASN A 3 13.82 26.79 24.59
CA ASN A 3 13.04 26.77 23.34
C ASN A 3 13.90 26.56 22.07
N ALA A 4 15.19 26.87 22.11
CA ALA A 4 16.14 26.48 21.07
C ALA A 4 16.25 24.94 20.92
N SER A 5 16.10 24.19 22.01
CA SER A 5 16.05 22.72 21.95
C SER A 5 14.74 22.20 21.35
N HIS A 6 13.64 22.96 21.41
CA HIS A 6 12.36 22.58 20.79
C HIS A 6 12.41 22.81 19.27
N ILE A 7 12.96 23.94 18.81
CA ILE A 7 13.16 24.22 17.39
C ILE A 7 14.08 23.17 16.76
N ALA A 8 15.21 22.86 17.41
CA ALA A 8 16.13 21.84 16.94
C ALA A 8 15.48 20.44 16.90
N HIS A 9 14.59 20.14 17.84
CA HIS A 9 13.84 18.88 17.83
C HIS A 9 12.86 18.81 16.64
N ILE A 10 12.10 19.88 16.37
CA ILE A 10 11.18 19.92 15.22
C ILE A 10 11.95 19.78 13.90
N GLU A 11 13.08 20.47 13.77
CA GLU A 11 13.95 20.33 12.59
C GLU A 11 14.45 18.90 12.42
N HIS A 12 14.86 18.24 13.51
CA HIS A 12 15.26 16.85 13.49
C HIS A 12 14.12 15.89 13.08
N GLU A 13 12.89 16.10 13.58
CA GLU A 13 11.72 15.29 13.20
C GLU A 13 11.32 15.51 11.73
N LEU A 14 11.43 16.73 11.22
CA LEU A 14 11.20 17.01 9.81
C LEU A 14 12.28 16.37 8.92
N ASP A 15 13.54 16.40 9.36
CA ASP A 15 14.66 15.75 8.68
C ASP A 15 14.55 14.23 8.66
N SER A 16 14.00 13.64 9.71
CA SER A 16 13.81 12.19 9.81
C SER A 16 12.45 11.73 9.27
N PHE A 17 11.57 12.63 8.81
CA PHE A 17 10.21 12.28 8.41
C PHE A 17 10.13 11.19 7.35
N HIS A 18 11.02 11.21 6.35
CA HIS A 18 11.12 10.16 5.33
C HIS A 18 11.40 8.76 5.92
N GLN A 19 12.03 8.67 7.10
CA GLN A 19 12.27 7.41 7.80
C GLN A 19 11.00 6.81 8.40
N SER A 20 9.90 7.56 8.50
CA SER A 20 8.63 7.04 9.01
C SER A 20 8.10 5.87 8.18
N LEU A 21 8.05 6.02 6.85
CA LEU A 21 7.66 4.93 5.93
C LEU A 21 8.68 3.80 5.95
N VAL A 22 9.98 4.10 6.01
CA VAL A 22 11.03 3.08 6.08
C VAL A 22 10.87 2.23 7.34
N THR A 23 10.66 2.86 8.49
CA THR A 23 10.48 2.21 9.79
C THR A 23 9.19 1.39 9.82
N TYR A 24 8.09 1.97 9.34
CA TYR A 24 6.81 1.28 9.20
C TYR A 24 6.95 0.01 8.35
N ARG A 25 7.62 0.14 7.20
CA ARG A 25 7.91 -0.98 6.31
C ARG A 25 8.81 -2.03 6.96
N GLN A 26 9.84 -1.64 7.73
CA GLN A 26 10.71 -2.60 8.42
C GLN A 26 9.95 -3.40 9.47
N GLN A 27 9.08 -2.74 10.25
CA GLN A 27 8.26 -3.39 11.27
C GLN A 27 7.25 -4.36 10.64
N LEU A 28 6.63 -3.97 9.53
CA LEU A 28 5.72 -4.84 8.79
C LEU A 28 6.45 -5.95 8.03
N GLY A 29 7.61 -5.69 7.46
CA GLY A 29 8.35 -6.64 6.62
C GLY A 29 8.74 -7.92 7.37
N ALA A 30 9.12 -7.82 8.64
CA ALA A 30 9.45 -8.97 9.48
C ALA A 30 8.22 -9.80 9.91
N TRP A 31 7.06 -9.15 10.04
CA TRP A 31 5.78 -9.84 10.22
C TRP A 31 5.33 -10.50 8.92
N TYR A 32 5.53 -9.81 7.80
CA TYR A 32 5.09 -10.21 6.48
C TYR A 32 5.87 -11.39 5.91
N SER A 33 7.21 -11.39 6.03
CA SER A 33 8.02 -12.55 5.63
C SER A 33 7.56 -13.82 6.35
N ARG A 34 7.21 -13.71 7.64
CA ARG A 34 6.66 -14.84 8.41
C ARG A 34 5.26 -15.25 7.94
N ALA A 35 4.41 -14.30 7.56
CA ALA A 35 3.08 -14.60 7.03
C ALA A 35 3.16 -15.29 5.66
N LEU A 36 4.12 -14.90 4.81
CA LEU A 36 4.39 -15.56 3.54
C LEU A 36 5.01 -16.95 3.68
N ASP A 37 5.87 -17.15 4.68
CA ASP A 37 6.49 -18.44 4.96
C ASP A 37 5.51 -19.43 5.63
N SER A 38 4.43 -18.95 6.23
CA SER A 38 3.43 -19.80 6.88
C SER A 38 2.45 -20.40 5.86
N VAL A 39 2.74 -21.62 5.39
CA VAL A 39 1.87 -22.46 4.53
C VAL A 39 0.58 -22.93 5.24
N SER A 40 0.27 -22.45 6.44
CA SER A 40 -0.88 -22.93 7.21
C SER A 40 -2.13 -22.09 6.99
N HIS A 41 -3.18 -22.72 6.47
CA HIS A 41 -4.58 -22.30 6.43
C HIS A 41 -5.21 -21.96 7.81
N ALA A 42 -4.40 -21.72 8.85
CA ALA A 42 -4.85 -21.64 10.24
C ALA A 42 -4.97 -20.21 10.79
N ALA A 43 -4.67 -19.19 9.98
CA ALA A 43 -4.94 -17.81 10.34
C ALA A 43 -5.43 -17.06 9.10
N ASP A 44 -6.75 -16.83 9.02
CA ASP A 44 -7.31 -15.72 8.26
C ASP A 44 -6.74 -14.45 8.89
N LEU A 45 -5.55 -14.04 8.46
CA LEU A 45 -4.91 -12.83 8.94
C LEU A 45 -5.77 -11.66 8.51
N PRO A 46 -6.10 -10.74 9.44
CA PRO A 46 -6.99 -9.64 9.13
C PRO A 46 -6.42 -8.83 7.97
N SER A 47 -7.28 -8.50 7.01
CA SER A 47 -7.02 -7.50 5.99
C SER A 47 -6.37 -6.27 6.63
N LEU A 48 -5.17 -5.93 6.18
CA LEU A 48 -4.51 -4.70 6.62
C LEU A 48 -5.01 -3.55 5.77
N LEU A 49 -5.04 -2.35 6.35
CA LEU A 49 -5.52 -1.14 5.68
C LEU A 49 -4.74 -0.90 4.38
N GLY A 50 -5.32 -1.29 3.24
CA GLY A 50 -4.80 -0.97 1.92
C GLY A 50 -3.81 -1.98 1.30
N MET A 51 -3.83 -3.25 1.70
CA MET A 51 -2.87 -4.27 1.21
C MET A 51 -3.52 -5.56 0.69
N ASP A 52 -4.85 -5.62 0.62
CA ASP A 52 -5.55 -6.80 0.10
C ASP A 52 -5.26 -6.98 -1.40
N ARG A 53 -5.29 -8.21 -1.87
CA ARG A 53 -5.08 -8.55 -3.28
C ARG A 53 -6.42 -8.48 -3.99
N VAL A 54 -6.51 -7.68 -5.04
CA VAL A 54 -7.69 -7.58 -5.89
C VAL A 54 -7.42 -8.27 -7.21
N LEU A 55 -8.24 -9.29 -7.52
CA LEU A 55 -8.33 -9.89 -8.84
C LEU A 55 -9.61 -9.42 -9.51
N ARG A 56 -9.49 -8.84 -10.70
CA ARG A 56 -10.59 -8.45 -11.56
C ARG A 56 -10.56 -9.29 -12.84
N ALA A 57 -11.71 -9.81 -13.24
CA ALA A 57 -11.91 -10.54 -14.48
C ALA A 57 -13.19 -10.03 -15.16
N GLY A 58 -13.03 -9.28 -16.25
CA GLY A 58 -14.13 -8.54 -16.87
C GLY A 58 -14.83 -7.64 -15.85
N ASN A 59 -16.11 -7.91 -15.58
CA ASN A 59 -16.93 -7.16 -14.62
C ASN A 59 -16.96 -7.78 -13.22
N SER A 60 -16.32 -8.92 -13.01
CA SER A 60 -16.23 -9.57 -11.71
C SER A 60 -14.95 -9.15 -11.00
N GLN A 61 -15.01 -8.99 -9.68
CA GLN A 61 -13.83 -8.75 -8.86
C GLN A 61 -13.89 -9.53 -7.56
N ARG A 62 -12.73 -9.85 -6.99
CA ARG A 62 -12.57 -10.45 -5.66
C ARG A 62 -11.39 -9.82 -4.96
N SER A 63 -11.60 -9.39 -3.72
CA SER A 63 -10.54 -8.97 -2.80
C SER A 63 -10.26 -10.10 -1.81
N VAL A 64 -8.99 -10.36 -1.50
CA VAL A 64 -8.55 -11.38 -0.54
C VAL A 64 -7.37 -10.86 0.27
N SER A 65 -7.10 -11.50 1.40
CA SER A 65 -5.94 -11.12 2.22
C SER A 65 -4.64 -11.39 1.45
N LEU A 66 -3.59 -10.67 1.82
CA LEU A 66 -2.28 -10.79 1.19
C LEU A 66 -1.66 -12.18 1.34
N SER A 67 -2.01 -12.90 2.42
CA SER A 67 -1.59 -14.28 2.69
C SER A 67 -2.33 -15.33 1.89
N ASP A 68 -3.47 -14.99 1.27
CA ASP A 68 -4.26 -15.96 0.51
C ASP A 68 -3.55 -16.27 -0.82
N THR A 69 -3.00 -17.47 -0.93
CA THR A 69 -2.22 -17.91 -2.10
C THR A 69 -3.08 -18.43 -3.24
N ASP A 70 -4.27 -18.95 -2.92
CA ASP A 70 -5.14 -19.62 -3.87
C ASP A 70 -6.56 -19.07 -3.76
N PHE A 71 -6.95 -18.28 -4.74
CA PHE A 71 -8.28 -17.70 -4.80
C PHE A 71 -8.73 -17.58 -6.25
N SER A 72 -10.04 -17.48 -6.41
CA SER A 72 -10.64 -17.39 -7.74
C SER A 72 -11.89 -16.54 -7.76
N THR A 73 -12.18 -16.02 -8.94
CA THR A 73 -13.43 -15.32 -9.26
C THR A 73 -14.05 -15.92 -10.52
N VAL A 74 -15.37 -15.83 -10.63
CA VAL A 74 -16.10 -16.30 -11.81
C VAL A 74 -16.59 -15.09 -12.59
N ALA A 75 -16.27 -15.05 -13.88
CA ALA A 75 -16.66 -13.99 -14.79
C ALA A 75 -17.40 -14.57 -16.00
N ARG A 76 -18.27 -13.74 -16.58
CA ARG A 76 -18.87 -14.03 -17.88
C ARG A 76 -18.05 -13.33 -18.96
N CYS A 77 -17.71 -14.07 -20.02
CA CYS A 77 -17.01 -13.49 -21.16
C CYS A 77 -17.87 -12.40 -21.82
N PRO A 78 -17.31 -11.20 -22.09
CA PRO A 78 -18.05 -10.12 -22.74
C PRO A 78 -18.35 -10.46 -24.20
N ALA A 79 -19.27 -9.71 -24.81
CA ALA A 79 -19.67 -9.90 -26.21
C ALA A 79 -18.50 -9.81 -27.21
N GLY A 80 -17.44 -9.06 -26.86
CA GLY A 80 -16.24 -8.93 -27.68
C GLY A 80 -15.32 -10.15 -27.70
N GLY A 81 -15.65 -11.23 -26.97
CA GLY A 81 -14.88 -12.48 -27.00
C GLY A 81 -13.49 -12.40 -26.34
N MET A 82 -13.26 -11.39 -25.51
CA MET A 82 -11.98 -11.17 -24.83
C MET A 82 -12.20 -10.91 -23.34
N LEU A 83 -11.72 -11.82 -22.48
CA LEU A 83 -11.77 -11.67 -21.03
C LEU A 83 -10.50 -10.93 -20.58
N GLN A 84 -10.67 -9.71 -20.10
CA GLN A 84 -9.59 -8.93 -19.48
C GLN A 84 -9.42 -9.35 -18.02
N ILE A 85 -8.17 -9.50 -17.58
CA ILE A 85 -7.80 -9.91 -16.24
C ILE A 85 -6.82 -8.86 -15.70
N GLU A 86 -7.05 -8.44 -14.47
CA GLU A 86 -6.23 -7.46 -13.77
C GLU A 86 -5.98 -7.92 -12.33
N SER A 87 -4.76 -7.75 -11.85
CA SER A 87 -4.32 -8.07 -10.49
C SER A 87 -3.57 -6.89 -9.89
N LYS A 88 -4.01 -6.43 -8.73
CA LYS A 88 -3.45 -5.26 -8.05
C LYS A 88 -3.68 -5.30 -6.54
N PHE A 89 -3.02 -4.42 -5.80
CA PHE A 89 -3.35 -4.18 -4.39
C PHE A 89 -4.61 -3.30 -4.26
N GLU A 90 -5.42 -3.56 -3.24
CA GLU A 90 -6.48 -2.68 -2.78
C GLU A 90 -5.84 -1.48 -2.10
N SER A 91 -5.51 -0.45 -2.86
CA SER A 91 -4.76 0.70 -2.38
C SER A 91 -5.33 1.99 -2.98
N VAL A 92 -5.01 3.14 -2.40
CA VAL A 92 -5.41 4.44 -2.97
C VAL A 92 -4.74 4.66 -4.34
N TYR A 93 -3.58 4.04 -4.54
CA TYR A 93 -2.88 4.02 -5.82
C TYR A 93 -3.15 2.71 -6.57
N ASP A 94 -3.15 2.79 -7.90
CA ASP A 94 -3.21 1.60 -8.76
C ASP A 94 -1.83 0.91 -8.78
N VAL A 95 -1.56 0.12 -7.74
CA VAL A 95 -0.31 -0.65 -7.61
C VAL A 95 -0.52 -2.05 -8.19
N PRO A 96 0.07 -2.37 -9.35
CA PRO A 96 -0.12 -3.65 -10.00
C PRO A 96 0.60 -4.79 -9.27
N ILE A 97 0.04 -5.99 -9.36
CA ILE A 97 0.70 -7.25 -9.00
C ILE A 97 0.93 -8.02 -10.30
N GLY A 98 2.06 -7.74 -10.94
CA GLY A 98 2.48 -8.32 -12.21
C GLY A 98 3.28 -9.61 -12.08
N ASP A 99 3.61 -10.22 -13.22
CA ASP A 99 4.42 -11.44 -13.32
C ASP A 99 3.88 -12.63 -12.52
N ILE A 100 2.54 -12.70 -12.39
CA ILE A 100 1.86 -13.81 -11.74
C ILE A 100 1.12 -14.68 -12.76
N PRO A 101 1.17 -16.01 -12.61
CA PRO A 101 0.38 -16.91 -13.43
C PRO A 101 -1.08 -16.91 -12.97
N VAL A 102 -1.99 -16.80 -13.92
CA VAL A 102 -3.43 -16.92 -13.70
C VAL A 102 -4.00 -17.98 -14.62
N GLU A 103 -4.73 -18.92 -14.05
CA GLU A 103 -5.40 -19.97 -14.80
C GLU A 103 -6.84 -19.58 -15.11
N VAL A 104 -7.23 -19.70 -16.37
CA VAL A 104 -8.57 -19.43 -16.86
C VAL A 104 -9.21 -20.76 -17.23
N ILE A 105 -10.29 -21.10 -16.52
CA ILE A 105 -10.99 -22.39 -16.64
C ILE A 105 -12.39 -22.15 -17.20
N GLY A 106 -12.69 -22.70 -18.37
CA GLY A 106 -14.04 -22.72 -18.93
C GLY A 106 -14.95 -23.62 -18.12
N LEU A 107 -16.01 -23.07 -17.53
CA LEU A 107 -16.91 -23.84 -16.65
C LEU A 107 -17.86 -24.75 -17.43
N ASP A 108 -18.10 -24.43 -18.70
CA ASP A 108 -19.05 -25.16 -19.53
C ASP A 108 -18.36 -26.28 -20.35
N ASP A 109 -17.07 -26.11 -20.73
CA ASP A 109 -16.30 -27.05 -21.55
C ASP A 109 -15.11 -27.70 -20.83
N GLY A 110 -14.75 -27.25 -19.63
CA GLY A 110 -13.62 -27.75 -18.86
C GLY A 110 -12.25 -27.37 -19.42
N SER A 111 -12.19 -26.45 -20.40
CA SER A 111 -10.93 -25.94 -20.94
C SER A 111 -10.13 -25.24 -19.83
N SER A 112 -8.80 -25.36 -19.84
CA SER A 112 -7.92 -24.62 -18.92
C SER A 112 -6.74 -24.03 -19.70
N THR A 113 -6.42 -22.77 -19.43
CA THR A 113 -5.27 -22.07 -20.01
C THR A 113 -4.62 -21.18 -18.96
N VAL A 114 -3.29 -21.23 -18.87
CA VAL A 114 -2.53 -20.32 -18.01
C VAL A 114 -2.15 -19.08 -18.80
N VAL A 115 -2.47 -17.92 -18.24
CA VAL A 115 -2.11 -16.58 -18.73
C VAL A 115 -1.12 -15.98 -17.74
N MET A 116 0.05 -15.56 -18.23
CA MET A 116 0.97 -14.77 -17.42
C MET A 116 0.53 -13.31 -17.48
N LEU A 117 0.30 -12.68 -16.33
CA LEU A 117 0.05 -11.24 -16.28
C LEU A 117 1.36 -10.49 -16.54
N ASP A 118 1.27 -9.36 -17.23
CA ASP A 118 2.40 -8.47 -17.47
C ASP A 118 2.85 -7.74 -16.19
N GLU A 119 3.90 -6.93 -16.28
CA GLU A 119 4.41 -6.12 -15.17
C GLU A 119 3.34 -5.16 -14.58
N GLN A 120 2.32 -4.82 -15.36
CA GLN A 120 1.20 -3.97 -14.95
C GLN A 120 0.05 -4.79 -14.35
N GLY A 121 0.26 -6.08 -14.07
CA GLY A 121 -0.73 -6.97 -13.50
C GLY A 121 -1.90 -7.21 -14.45
N LYS A 122 -1.71 -7.08 -15.77
CA LYS A 122 -2.77 -7.20 -16.77
C LYS A 122 -2.54 -8.37 -17.70
N GLY A 123 -3.64 -8.96 -18.16
CA GLY A 123 -3.64 -10.06 -19.10
C GLY A 123 -4.99 -10.19 -19.80
N SER A 124 -5.03 -10.95 -20.89
CA SER A 124 -6.26 -11.16 -21.65
C SER A 124 -6.36 -12.59 -22.16
N HIS A 125 -7.58 -13.11 -22.21
CA HIS A 125 -7.86 -14.47 -22.68
C HIS A 125 -9.00 -14.48 -23.73
N PRO A 126 -8.79 -15.07 -24.92
CA PRO A 126 -9.85 -15.35 -25.88
C PRO A 126 -10.92 -16.26 -25.29
N CYS A 127 -12.19 -15.85 -25.38
CA CYS A 127 -13.28 -16.57 -24.75
C CYS A 127 -14.55 -16.55 -25.59
N VAL A 128 -15.44 -17.53 -25.36
CA VAL A 128 -16.75 -17.59 -26.01
C VAL A 128 -17.69 -16.60 -25.35
N ALA A 129 -18.20 -15.64 -26.12
CA ALA A 129 -19.12 -14.61 -25.63
C ALA A 129 -20.30 -15.23 -24.84
N GLY A 130 -20.53 -14.74 -23.62
CA GLY A 130 -21.60 -15.21 -22.75
C GLY A 130 -21.29 -16.48 -21.94
N ALA A 131 -20.24 -17.24 -22.28
CA ALA A 131 -19.80 -18.39 -21.48
C ALA A 131 -19.16 -17.95 -20.16
N ARG A 132 -19.13 -18.86 -19.17
CA ARG A 132 -18.58 -18.58 -17.84
C ARG A 132 -17.18 -19.16 -17.70
N TYR A 133 -16.30 -18.35 -17.11
CA TYR A 133 -14.92 -18.73 -16.85
C TYR A 133 -14.60 -18.48 -15.37
N GLN A 134 -13.92 -19.43 -14.75
CA GLN A 134 -13.29 -19.25 -13.45
C GLN A 134 -11.84 -18.81 -13.68
N VAL A 135 -11.49 -17.68 -13.10
CA VAL A 135 -10.14 -17.13 -13.13
C VAL A 135 -9.51 -17.40 -11.77
N ARG A 136 -8.48 -18.24 -11.74
CA ARG A 136 -7.78 -18.70 -10.53
C ARG A 136 -6.37 -18.15 -10.51
N VAL A 137 -6.02 -17.42 -9.46
CA VAL A 137 -4.64 -17.02 -9.20
C VAL A 137 -3.98 -18.15 -8.41
N GLN A 138 -2.76 -18.49 -8.81
CA GLN A 138 -1.93 -19.46 -8.09
C GLN A 138 -0.69 -18.73 -7.56
N GLY A 139 -0.43 -18.88 -6.27
CA GLY A 139 0.76 -18.34 -5.63
C GLY A 139 0.53 -17.05 -4.83
N GLY A 140 1.38 -16.89 -3.82
CA GLY A 140 1.43 -15.71 -2.95
C GLY A 140 2.09 -14.50 -3.62
N VAL A 141 2.11 -13.39 -2.89
CA VAL A 141 2.78 -12.15 -3.32
C VAL A 141 4.23 -12.16 -2.87
N SER A 142 5.17 -11.85 -3.76
CA SER A 142 6.60 -11.80 -3.44
C SER A 142 6.95 -10.60 -2.56
N ALA A 143 8.07 -10.68 -1.83
CA ALA A 143 8.59 -9.54 -1.08
C ALA A 143 8.87 -8.31 -1.97
N GLN A 144 9.26 -8.54 -3.23
CA GLN A 144 9.48 -7.48 -4.22
C GLN A 144 8.19 -6.79 -4.66
N GLN A 145 7.08 -7.54 -4.79
CA GLN A 145 5.78 -6.94 -5.11
C GLN A 145 5.26 -6.09 -3.94
N VAL A 146 5.49 -6.51 -2.69
CA VAL A 146 5.19 -5.68 -1.52
C VAL A 146 6.12 -4.46 -1.42
N ASP A 147 7.39 -4.60 -1.81
CA ASP A 147 8.31 -3.46 -1.95
C ASP A 147 7.74 -2.41 -2.92
N ALA A 148 7.29 -2.85 -4.10
CA ALA A 148 6.70 -1.98 -5.12
C ALA A 148 5.46 -1.22 -4.61
N LEU A 149 4.63 -1.85 -3.78
CA LEU A 149 3.54 -1.17 -3.09
C LEU A 149 4.06 -0.02 -2.22
N PHE A 150 5.05 -0.26 -1.36
CA PHE A 150 5.61 0.82 -0.53
C PHE A 150 6.28 1.92 -1.34
N VAL A 151 6.96 1.56 -2.44
CA VAL A 151 7.57 2.53 -3.36
C VAL A 151 6.53 3.44 -4.01
N SER A 152 5.32 2.94 -4.29
CA SER A 152 4.24 3.78 -4.83
C SER A 152 3.86 4.97 -3.92
N TYR A 153 4.07 4.84 -2.61
CA TYR A 153 3.82 5.89 -1.62
C TYR A 153 5.03 6.80 -1.36
N ALA A 154 6.21 6.48 -1.91
CA ALA A 154 7.42 7.26 -1.68
C ALA A 154 7.29 8.70 -2.21
N GLY A 155 6.66 8.87 -3.38
CA GLY A 155 6.38 10.20 -3.94
C GLY A 155 5.48 11.05 -3.04
N LEU A 156 4.36 10.48 -2.57
CA LEU A 156 3.45 11.15 -1.63
C LEU A 156 4.17 11.59 -0.35
N THR A 157 5.07 10.75 0.16
CA THR A 157 5.81 11.03 1.40
C THR A 157 6.81 12.15 1.20
N ALA A 158 7.48 12.18 0.05
CA ALA A 158 8.36 13.28 -0.32
C ALA A 158 7.58 14.61 -0.46
N ASP A 159 6.43 14.60 -1.13
CA ASP A 159 5.57 15.78 -1.28
C ASP A 159 5.08 16.29 0.08
N LEU A 160 4.68 15.37 0.97
CA LEU A 160 4.26 15.70 2.33
C LEU A 160 5.40 16.27 3.18
N GLU A 161 6.61 15.69 3.08
CA GLU A 161 7.80 16.24 3.74
C GLU A 161 8.06 17.68 3.27
N GLN A 162 8.03 17.90 1.96
CA GLN A 162 8.29 19.20 1.38
C GLN A 162 7.22 20.22 1.80
N TRP A 163 5.95 19.82 1.82
CA TRP A 163 4.88 20.66 2.33
C TRP A 163 5.07 21.00 3.82
N LEU A 164 5.39 20.01 4.67
CA LEU A 164 5.63 20.23 6.10
C LEU A 164 6.79 21.21 6.34
N ARG A 165 7.87 21.08 5.56
CA ARG A 165 9.00 22.03 5.60
C ARG A 165 8.59 23.44 5.21
N SER A 166 7.83 23.58 4.14
CA SER A 166 7.32 24.88 3.70
C SER A 166 6.44 25.54 4.77
N GLN A 167 5.60 24.76 5.47
CA GLN A 167 4.83 25.27 6.61
C GLN A 167 5.75 25.70 7.76
N TRP A 168 6.76 24.88 8.08
CA TRP A 168 7.69 25.17 9.16
C TRP A 168 8.50 26.45 8.93
N GLU A 169 8.90 26.75 7.69
CA GLU A 169 9.55 28.03 7.35
C GLU A 169 8.70 29.25 7.73
N GLY A 170 7.37 29.15 7.58
CA GLY A 170 6.44 30.20 8.00
C GLY A 170 6.29 30.31 9.53
N PHE A 171 6.30 29.18 10.25
CA PHE A 171 6.12 29.17 11.71
C PHE A 171 7.39 29.45 12.51
N LYS A 172 8.55 29.02 12.01
CA LYS A 172 9.84 29.10 12.71
C LYS A 172 10.18 30.52 13.21
N PRO A 173 9.98 31.61 12.45
CA PRO A 173 10.24 32.96 12.93
C PRO A 173 9.39 33.37 14.14
N HIS A 174 8.11 32.97 14.17
CA HIS A 174 7.22 33.27 15.30
C HIS A 174 7.63 32.53 16.57
N TRP A 175 8.11 31.30 16.41
CA TRP A 175 8.69 30.52 17.50
C TRP A 175 10.02 31.13 17.97
N GLN A 176 10.87 31.63 17.08
CA GLN A 176 12.08 32.34 17.49
C GLN A 176 11.77 33.66 18.23
N GLN A 177 10.76 34.40 17.79
CA GLN A 177 10.37 35.69 18.41
C GLN A 177 9.72 35.51 19.77
N SER A 178 8.79 34.55 19.93
CA SER A 178 8.20 34.25 21.24
C SER A 178 9.28 33.89 22.28
N THR A 179 10.39 33.31 21.81
CA THR A 179 11.53 32.96 22.66
C THR A 179 12.44 34.13 23.00
N ALA A 180 12.57 35.11 22.10
CA ALA A 180 13.27 36.36 22.39
C ALA A 180 12.48 37.24 23.37
N SER A 181 11.15 37.30 23.23
CA SER A 181 10.27 38.04 24.14
C SER A 181 10.25 37.49 25.57
N ALA A 182 10.45 36.17 25.74
CA ALA A 182 10.57 35.53 27.05
C ALA A 182 11.93 35.80 27.75
N ILE A 183 12.98 36.08 26.99
CA ILE A 183 14.31 36.43 27.54
C ILE A 183 14.41 37.95 27.81
N GLY A 184 13.65 38.78 27.09
CA GLY A 184 13.60 40.24 27.27
C GLY A 184 12.59 40.76 28.30
N SER A 185 11.64 39.93 28.74
CA SER A 185 10.61 40.33 29.71
C SER A 185 10.89 39.69 31.07
N GLY A 186 11.94 40.17 31.75
CA GLY A 186 12.13 39.89 33.17
C GLY A 186 11.06 40.60 33.99
N ILE A 187 9.83 40.07 34.07
CA ILE A 187 8.82 40.47 35.06
C ILE A 187 7.99 39.23 35.47
N LEU A 188 7.89 39.04 36.78
CA LEU A 188 7.21 38.00 37.54
C LEU A 188 5.73 37.83 37.18
N ALA A 189 5.31 36.62 36.79
CA ALA A 189 3.95 36.07 36.92
C ALA A 189 4.04 34.59 36.48
N GLY A 190 4.00 33.59 37.36
CA GLY A 190 2.85 33.20 38.15
C GLY A 190 2.80 31.69 38.06
N SER A 191 2.84 31.04 39.21
CA SER A 191 2.81 29.60 39.44
C SER A 191 1.69 28.86 38.68
N TRP A 192 2.01 27.75 38.01
CA TRP A 192 1.08 26.63 37.91
C TRP A 192 1.47 25.63 38.99
N ALA A 193 0.81 25.75 40.14
CA ALA A 193 0.81 24.71 41.16
C ALA A 193 -0.04 23.54 40.67
N ALA A 194 0.57 22.35 40.68
CA ALA A 194 -0.11 21.11 41.02
C ALA A 194 0.10 20.86 42.51
#